data_AF-A0A4R9WJ56-F1
#
_entry.id   AF-A0A4R9WJ56-F1
#
_cell.length_a   1.000
_cell.length_b   1.000
_cell.length_c   1.000
_cell.angle_alpha   90.00
_cell.angle_beta   90.00
_cell.angle_gamma   90.00
#
_symmetry.space_group_name_H-M   'P 1'
#
loop_
_entity.id
_entity.type
_entity.pdbx_description
1 polymer ?
#
loop_
_entity_poly.entity_id
_entity_poly.type
_entity_poly.pdbx_seq_one_letter_code
_entity_poly.pdbx_strand_id
1 'polypeptide(L)'
;MTKHTYEYTFDKEEERYEFDSNFVPDSHWVFEDAAEDFYHNHDGWECGWPIRFDVYHGDRWLGTKEVHMEMEPRFRAFDILEAA
;
A
#
# COMPACT_ATOMS: atom_id res chain seq x y z
N MET A 1 -2.88 16.88 13.75
CA MET A 1 -1.80 15.89 13.51
C MET A 1 -0.88 16.51 12.48
N THR A 2 0.44 16.38 12.64
CA THR A 2 1.40 16.87 11.65
C THR A 2 1.50 15.83 10.54
N LYS A 3 1.27 16.24 9.30
CA LYS A 3 1.53 15.38 8.13
C LYS A 3 3.00 15.46 7.77
N HIS A 4 3.56 14.33 7.41
CA HIS A 4 4.91 14.15 6.90
C HIS A 4 4.82 13.57 5.49
N THR A 5 5.63 14.10 4.58
CA THR A 5 5.71 13.62 3.21
C THR A 5 6.86 12.62 3.11
N TYR A 6 6.58 11.47 2.51
CA TYR A 6 7.49 10.36 2.33
C TYR A 6 7.50 9.92 0.88
N GLU A 7 8.49 9.13 0.53
CA GLU A 7 8.58 8.48 -0.78
C GLU A 7 8.68 6.97 -0.59
N TYR A 8 8.15 6.18 -1.52
CA TYR A 8 8.39 4.73 -1.53
C TYR A 8 8.72 4.21 -2.93
N THR A 9 9.40 3.08 -2.97
CA THR A 9 9.45 2.20 -4.14
C THR A 9 8.89 0.83 -3.76
N PHE A 10 8.49 0.03 -4.74
CA PHE A 10 7.96 -1.32 -4.51
C PHE A 10 8.59 -2.35 -5.47
N ASP A 11 8.64 -3.62 -5.06
CA ASP A 11 9.18 -4.77 -5.82
C ASP A 11 10.51 -4.53 -6.59
N LYS A 12 11.39 -3.68 -6.04
CA LYS A 12 12.67 -3.26 -6.64
C LYS A 12 12.54 -2.35 -7.87
N GLU A 13 11.38 -1.75 -8.08
CA GLU A 13 11.26 -0.64 -9.01
C GLU A 13 12.12 0.55 -8.55
N GLU A 14 12.58 1.33 -9.52
CA GLU A 14 13.42 2.51 -9.27
C GLU A 14 12.59 3.79 -9.15
N GLU A 15 11.34 3.79 -9.63
CA GLU A 15 10.45 4.93 -9.53
C GLU A 15 9.99 5.14 -8.09
N ARG A 16 10.07 6.39 -7.64
CA ARG A 16 9.64 6.81 -6.30
C ARG A 16 8.28 7.49 -6.38
N TYR A 17 7.38 7.04 -5.53
CA TYR A 17 6.04 7.58 -5.38
C TYR A 17 5.94 8.35 -4.07
N GLU A 18 5.35 9.54 -4.11
CA GLU A 18 5.17 10.40 -2.95
C GLU A 18 3.85 10.09 -2.24
N PHE A 19 3.86 10.02 -0.92
CA PHE A 19 2.66 9.89 -0.10
C PHE A 19 2.77 10.68 1.21
N ASP A 20 1.62 11.02 1.80
CA ASP A 20 1.54 11.67 3.10
C ASP A 20 1.22 10.63 4.19
N SER A 21 1.90 10.72 5.32
CA SER A 21 1.55 9.97 6.54
C SER A 21 1.49 10.88 7.76
N ASN A 22 0.64 10.53 8.73
CA ASN A 22 0.60 11.18 10.04
C ASN A 22 1.63 10.59 11.02
N PHE A 23 2.32 9.52 10.62
CA PHE A 23 3.30 8.84 11.45
C PHE A 23 4.70 9.41 11.23
N VAL A 24 5.55 9.22 12.23
CA VAL A 24 6.96 9.63 12.20
C VAL A 24 7.82 8.57 11.51
N PRO A 25 9.01 8.92 10.99
CA PRO A 25 9.79 8.05 10.10
C PRO A 25 10.19 6.69 10.69
N ASP A 26 10.30 6.57 12.02
CA ASP A 26 10.67 5.32 12.70
C ASP A 26 9.47 4.41 13.01
N SER A 27 8.25 4.78 12.59
CA SER A 27 7.03 4.00 12.82
C SER A 27 6.83 2.93 11.74
N HIS A 28 6.45 1.72 12.17
CA HIS A 28 6.08 0.64 11.24
C HIS A 28 4.85 1.01 10.37
N TRP A 29 3.93 1.80 10.92
CA TRP A 29 2.70 2.21 10.24
C TRP A 29 2.95 3.07 8.99
N VAL A 30 4.14 3.68 8.84
CA VAL A 30 4.48 4.38 7.59
C VAL A 30 4.56 3.42 6.40
N PHE A 31 4.96 2.16 6.63
CA PHE A 31 5.01 1.15 5.57
C PHE A 31 3.61 0.64 5.20
N GLU A 32 2.69 0.62 6.17
CA GLU A 32 1.28 0.31 5.92
C GLU A 32 0.60 1.43 5.12
N ASP A 33 0.86 2.69 5.46
CA ASP A 33 0.36 3.85 4.71
C ASP A 33 0.92 3.89 3.28
N ALA A 34 2.19 3.53 3.06
CA ALA A 34 2.78 3.41 1.71
C ALA A 34 2.09 2.33 0.87
N ALA A 35 1.78 1.20 1.49
CA ALA A 35 1.05 0.11 0.85
C ALA A 35 -0.40 0.48 0.53
N GLU A 36 -1.09 1.19 1.43
CA GLU A 36 -2.45 1.70 1.22
C GLU A 36 -2.48 2.72 0.07
N ASP A 37 -1.51 3.63 0.01
CA ASP A 37 -1.34 4.56 -1.10
C ASP A 37 -1.14 3.83 -2.43
N PHE A 38 -0.23 2.86 -2.47
CA PHE A 38 0.02 2.06 -3.67
C PHE A 38 -1.24 1.32 -4.15
N TYR A 39 -1.95 0.68 -3.21
CA TYR A 39 -3.18 -0.04 -3.50
C TYR A 39 -4.26 0.87 -4.12
N HIS A 40 -4.43 2.08 -3.59
CA HIS A 40 -5.50 2.98 -4.01
C HIS A 40 -5.15 3.92 -5.19
N ASN A 41 -3.89 4.29 -5.34
CA ASN A 41 -3.47 5.35 -6.28
C ASN A 41 -2.58 4.85 -7.44
N HIS A 42 -2.04 3.64 -7.35
CA HIS A 42 -1.01 3.13 -8.27
C HIS A 42 -1.29 1.71 -8.76
N ASP A 43 -2.57 1.37 -8.93
CA ASP A 43 -3.03 0.06 -9.43
C ASP A 43 -2.56 -1.15 -8.59
N GLY A 44 -2.19 -0.92 -7.33
CA GLY A 44 -1.81 -2.00 -6.41
C GLY A 44 -2.95 -2.97 -6.09
N TRP A 45 -4.20 -2.57 -6.35
CA TRP A 45 -5.38 -3.44 -6.28
C TRP A 45 -5.39 -4.57 -7.33
N GLU A 46 -4.66 -4.43 -8.44
CA GLU A 46 -4.48 -5.50 -9.43
C GLU A 46 -3.29 -6.42 -9.13
N CYS A 47 -2.45 -6.04 -8.15
CA CYS A 47 -1.20 -6.71 -7.87
C CYS A 47 -1.36 -7.92 -6.92
N GLY A 48 -0.39 -8.84 -7.00
CA GLY A 48 -0.28 -9.95 -6.07
C GLY A 48 0.39 -9.53 -4.75
N TRP A 49 -0.33 -9.62 -3.64
CA TRP A 49 0.20 -9.36 -2.29
C TRP A 49 0.74 -10.65 -1.64
N PRO A 50 1.80 -10.60 -0.80
CA PRO A 50 2.45 -9.41 -0.25
C PRO A 50 3.42 -8.73 -1.21
N ILE A 51 3.69 -7.44 -0.98
CA ILE A 51 4.61 -6.62 -1.77
C ILE A 51 5.68 -6.03 -0.86
N ARG A 52 6.91 -5.89 -1.37
CA ARG A 52 8.00 -5.24 -0.65
C ARG A 52 8.03 -3.75 -0.93
N PHE A 53 8.06 -2.96 0.13
CA PHE A 53 8.16 -1.50 0.09
C PHE A 53 9.46 -1.03 0.70
N ASP A 54 10.18 -0.18 -0.02
CA ASP A 54 11.30 0.61 0.47
C ASP A 54 10.82 2.04 0.70
N VAL A 55 10.91 2.54 1.93
CA VAL A 55 10.40 3.88 2.28
C VAL A 55 11.55 4.85 2.57
N TYR A 56 11.37 6.09 2.15
CA TYR A 56 12.32 7.18 2.26
C TYR A 56 11.65 8.43 2.85
N HIS A 57 12.44 9.25 3.54
CA HIS A 57 12.07 10.60 3.97
C HIS A 57 13.13 11.57 3.45
N GLY A 58 12.87 12.13 2.26
CA GLY A 58 13.90 12.78 1.44
C GLY A 58 15.00 11.79 1.06
N ASP A 59 16.27 12.18 1.21
CA ASP A 59 17.41 11.31 0.88
C ASP A 59 17.65 10.17 1.89
N ARG A 60 16.93 10.14 3.03
CA ARG A 60 17.11 9.12 4.06
C ARG A 60 16.21 7.91 3.80
N TRP A 61 16.83 6.77 3.52
CA TRP A 61 16.14 5.47 3.54
C TRP A 61 15.78 5.05 4.98
N LEU A 62 14.53 4.64 5.17
CA LEU A 62 13.96 4.23 6.47
C LEU A 62 13.95 2.71 6.64
N GLY A 63 13.94 1.96 5.54
CA GLY A 63 14.01 0.50 5.55
C GLY A 63 13.20 -0.14 4.42
N THR A 64 13.29 -1.48 4.34
CA THR A 64 12.42 -2.32 3.51
C THR A 64 11.48 -3.13 4.39
N LYS A 65 10.21 -3.25 4.01
CA LYS A 65 9.26 -4.20 4.63
C LYS A 65 8.40 -4.91 3.60
N GLU A 66 8.12 -6.18 3.88
CA GLU A 66 7.11 -6.95 3.16
C GLU A 66 5.76 -6.66 3.82
N VAL A 67 4.86 -6.01 3.08
CA VAL A 67 3.55 -5.62 3.57
C VAL A 67 2.52 -6.61 3.01
N HIS A 68 1.76 -7.20 3.91
CA HIS A 68 0.69 -8.12 3.58
C HIS A 68 -0.64 -7.38 3.55
N MET A 69 -1.49 -7.77 2.62
CA MET A 69 -2.86 -7.32 2.60
C MET A 69 -3.71 -8.22 3.49
N GLU A 70 -4.14 -7.71 4.64
CA GLU A 70 -4.80 -8.53 5.66
C GLU A 70 -6.22 -8.97 5.27
N MET A 71 -6.96 -8.17 4.50
CA MET A 71 -8.30 -8.56 4.01
C MET A 71 -8.73 -7.78 2.77
N GLU A 72 -9.27 -8.50 1.77
CA GLU A 72 -9.81 -7.94 0.54
C GLU A 72 -11.03 -8.76 0.04
N PRO A 73 -11.86 -8.25 -0.89
CA PRO A 73 -13.33 -8.28 -0.81
C PRO A 73 -14.05 -9.64 -0.74
N ARG A 74 -15.28 -9.58 -0.19
CA ARG A 74 -16.21 -10.71 -0.08
C ARG A 74 -17.43 -10.52 -0.98
N PHE A 75 -17.58 -11.43 -1.92
CA PHE A 75 -18.66 -11.45 -2.89
C PHE A 75 -19.69 -12.51 -2.54
N ARG A 76 -20.96 -12.26 -2.87
CA ARG A 76 -22.04 -13.23 -2.68
C ARG A 76 -23.00 -13.22 -3.86
N ALA A 77 -23.28 -14.42 -4.37
CA ALA A 77 -24.23 -14.65 -5.46
C ALA A 77 -25.61 -15.08 -4.92
N PHE A 78 -26.63 -14.94 -5.77
CA PHE A 78 -28.02 -15.34 -5.50
C PHE A 78 -28.55 -16.16 -6.69
N ASP A 79 -29.59 -16.97 -6.45
CA ASP A 79 -30.20 -17.80 -7.48
C ASP A 79 -30.89 -16.96 -8.56
N ILE A 80 -30.74 -17.41 -9.80
CA ILE A 80 -31.49 -16.88 -10.92
C ILE A 80 -32.78 -17.70 -11.01
N LEU A 81 -33.91 -17.09 -10.60
CA LEU A 81 -35.23 -17.67 -10.82
C LEU A 81 -35.65 -17.42 -12.27
N GLU A 82 -35.27 -18.33 -13.16
CA GLU A 82 -35.84 -18.40 -14.51
C GLU A 82 -37.27 -18.94 -14.40
N ALA A 83 -38.28 -18.14 -14.76
CA ALA A 83 -39.67 -18.59 -14.81
C ALA A 83 -39.86 -19.50 -16.03
N ALA A 84 -40.26 -20.76 -15.78
CA ALA A 84 -40.56 -21.76 -16.80
C ALA A 84 -41.80 -21.42 -17.64
#